data_AF-A0A327VKH9-F1
#
_entry.id   AF-A0A327VKH9-F1
#
_cell.length_a   1.000
_cell.length_b   1.000
_cell.length_c   1.000
_cell.angle_alpha   90.00
_cell.angle_beta   90.00
_cell.angle_gamma   90.00
#
_symmetry.space_group_name_H-M   'P 1'
#
loop_
_entity.id
_entity.type
_entity.pdbx_description
1 polymer ?
#
loop_
_entity_poly.entity_id
_entity_poly.type
_entity_poly.pdbx_seq_one_letter_code
_entity_poly.pdbx_strand_id
1 'polypeptide(L)'
;MYNAFTVGIEEEYMVMDPKTRELRSHEQKIVEHAHKVIRDQVKAEFHQAVVEVGTRICNNIHDAREDVALLRKTIAQIAGDLGFSIGASGTHPFSHWQQQLITDNPRYFEIVNEMQDAARSNLIFGLHVHVGMESRDMALHIANSVRYFLPHIFALSTNSPFWEGRNTGFKSFRTKVFDKFPRTGIPDYFASIEEYDRYIQLLVKTNCIDNAKKVWWDLRVHPFFNTVEFRICDVPMTLDDTITIAGLFQAVCAKIYKLRMQNLNFIIYNRALVNENKWRASRYGIEGNLIDFGKEMEVNTRALIFELLDFIDDVVDDLGSREILSATARILENGTGADRQLKVYEDTQDLVAVTDFIQQQFLANC
;
A
#
# COMPACT_ATOMS: atom_id res chain seq x y z
N MET A 1 -11.99 24.20 1.18
CA MET A 1 -10.87 24.76 0.37
C MET A 1 -9.96 23.64 -0.18
N TYR A 2 -10.45 22.39 -0.28
CA TYR A 2 -9.62 21.21 -0.60
C TYR A 2 -10.24 20.28 -1.67
N ASN A 3 -11.08 20.80 -2.57
CA ASN A 3 -11.70 20.01 -3.65
C ASN A 3 -10.66 19.42 -4.63
N ALA A 4 -9.37 19.76 -4.50
CA ALA A 4 -8.27 19.18 -5.26
C ALA A 4 -7.73 17.86 -4.66
N PHE A 5 -7.92 17.59 -3.36
CA PHE A 5 -7.38 16.42 -2.66
C PHE A 5 -8.31 15.21 -2.76
N THR A 6 -8.77 14.90 -3.97
CA THR A 6 -9.54 13.67 -4.22
C THR A 6 -8.71 12.43 -3.88
N VAL A 7 -9.38 11.32 -3.61
CA VAL A 7 -8.73 10.06 -3.19
C VAL A 7 -9.08 8.96 -4.19
N GLY A 8 -8.09 8.17 -4.58
CA GLY A 8 -8.28 6.88 -5.23
C GLY A 8 -7.56 5.79 -4.43
N ILE A 9 -8.19 4.64 -4.22
CA ILE A 9 -7.61 3.54 -3.47
C ILE A 9 -7.59 2.30 -4.37
N GLU A 10 -6.43 1.64 -4.48
CA GLU A 10 -6.29 0.33 -5.09
C GLU A 10 -5.88 -0.70 -4.03
N GLU A 11 -6.59 -1.82 -3.95
CA GLU A 11 -6.27 -2.94 -3.08
C GLU A 11 -6.05 -4.22 -3.91
N GLU A 12 -4.98 -4.94 -3.59
CA GLU A 12 -4.68 -6.25 -4.16
C GLU A 12 -5.09 -7.34 -3.15
N TYR A 13 -5.87 -8.33 -3.58
CA TYR A 13 -6.37 -9.39 -2.70
C TYR A 13 -5.86 -10.77 -3.10
N MET A 14 -5.66 -11.62 -2.10
CA MET A 14 -5.35 -13.03 -2.30
C MET A 14 -6.59 -13.85 -2.59
N VAL A 15 -6.53 -14.66 -3.65
CA VAL A 15 -7.54 -15.67 -3.97
C VAL A 15 -7.08 -17.03 -3.46
N MET A 16 -7.91 -17.67 -2.65
CA MET A 16 -7.57 -18.88 -1.92
C MET A 16 -8.58 -20.00 -2.13
N ASP A 17 -8.10 -21.23 -2.04
CA ASP A 17 -8.91 -22.44 -2.00
C ASP A 17 -9.62 -22.61 -0.63
N PRO A 18 -10.96 -22.69 -0.57
CA PRO A 18 -11.70 -22.87 0.69
C PRO A 18 -11.53 -24.23 1.38
N LYS A 19 -10.69 -25.14 0.87
CA LYS A 19 -10.33 -26.41 1.52
C LYS A 19 -8.87 -26.43 1.94
N THR A 20 -7.95 -26.07 1.03
CA THR A 20 -6.51 -26.14 1.34
C THR A 20 -5.97 -24.87 2.00
N ARG A 21 -6.70 -23.75 1.90
CA ARG A 21 -6.26 -22.40 2.29
C ARG A 21 -5.02 -21.92 1.55
N GLU A 22 -4.63 -22.59 0.46
CA GLU A 22 -3.55 -22.12 -0.40
C GLU A 22 -4.07 -21.12 -1.41
N LEU A 23 -3.16 -20.25 -1.87
CA LEU A 23 -3.38 -19.44 -3.06
C LEU A 23 -3.75 -20.31 -4.25
N ARG A 24 -4.78 -19.88 -4.98
CA ARG A 24 -5.34 -20.62 -6.11
C ARG A 24 -5.57 -19.68 -7.29
N SER A 25 -5.16 -20.15 -8.48
CA SER A 25 -5.50 -19.46 -9.71
C SER A 25 -7.01 -19.41 -9.91
N HIS A 26 -7.52 -18.22 -10.22
CA HIS A 26 -8.91 -18.03 -10.63
C HIS A 26 -9.09 -17.97 -12.15
N GLU A 27 -8.03 -18.17 -12.95
CA GLU A 27 -8.07 -18.18 -14.43
C GLU A 27 -8.87 -16.99 -15.01
N GLN A 28 -8.70 -15.79 -14.48
CA GLN A 28 -9.48 -14.58 -14.86
C GLN A 28 -10.99 -14.61 -14.58
N LYS A 29 -11.57 -15.73 -14.12
CA LYS A 29 -13.02 -15.88 -13.88
C LYS A 29 -13.60 -14.84 -12.93
N ILE A 30 -12.93 -14.55 -11.81
CA ILE A 30 -13.38 -13.51 -10.86
C ILE A 30 -13.41 -12.14 -11.56
N VAL A 31 -12.35 -11.78 -12.28
CA VAL A 31 -12.24 -10.50 -13.00
C VAL A 31 -13.32 -10.37 -14.07
N GLU A 32 -13.55 -11.43 -14.88
CA GLU A 32 -14.58 -11.45 -15.93
C GLU A 32 -16.01 -11.28 -15.38
N HIS A 33 -16.30 -11.89 -14.23
CA HIS A 33 -17.61 -11.75 -13.58
C HIS A 33 -17.74 -10.38 -12.92
N ALA A 34 -16.69 -9.90 -12.25
CA ALA A 34 -16.66 -8.60 -11.59
C ALA A 34 -16.78 -7.46 -12.60
N HIS A 35 -16.19 -7.57 -13.79
CA HIS A 35 -16.31 -6.56 -14.85
C HIS A 35 -17.77 -6.34 -15.28
N LYS A 36 -18.65 -7.33 -15.15
CA LYS A 36 -20.09 -7.19 -15.45
C LYS A 36 -20.83 -6.35 -14.42
N VAL A 37 -20.30 -6.25 -13.20
CA VAL A 37 -20.93 -5.58 -12.05
C VAL A 37 -20.28 -4.23 -11.77
N ILE A 38 -18.95 -4.19 -11.68
CA ILE A 38 -18.14 -3.01 -11.29
C ILE A 38 -17.24 -2.47 -12.42
N ARG A 39 -17.36 -3.02 -13.64
CA ARG A 39 -16.69 -2.51 -14.86
C ARG A 39 -15.18 -2.36 -14.69
N ASP A 40 -14.66 -1.14 -14.85
CA ASP A 40 -13.23 -0.82 -14.88
C ASP A 40 -12.58 -0.76 -13.48
N GLN A 41 -13.36 -0.96 -12.41
CA GLN A 41 -12.88 -0.97 -11.03
C GLN A 41 -12.26 -2.31 -10.60
N VAL A 42 -12.15 -3.28 -11.52
CA VAL A 42 -11.46 -4.55 -11.31
C VAL A 42 -10.46 -4.79 -12.43
N LYS A 43 -9.27 -5.27 -12.08
CA LYS A 43 -8.22 -5.57 -13.06
C LYS A 43 -7.59 -6.93 -12.79
N ALA A 44 -7.11 -7.52 -13.86
CA ALA A 44 -6.20 -8.65 -13.82
C ALA A 44 -4.80 -8.21 -13.40
N GLU A 45 -4.21 -8.90 -12.43
CA GLU A 45 -2.82 -8.67 -12.01
C GLU A 45 -1.87 -9.70 -12.67
N PHE A 46 -0.56 -9.50 -12.52
CA PHE A 46 0.53 -10.37 -12.96
C PHE A 46 0.37 -11.83 -12.52
N HIS A 47 0.05 -12.12 -11.25
CA HIS A 47 -0.23 -13.49 -10.79
C HIS A 47 -1.72 -13.82 -10.83
N GLN A 48 -2.07 -15.03 -11.29
CA GLN A 48 -3.48 -15.46 -11.42
C GLN A 48 -4.20 -15.72 -10.07
N ALA A 49 -3.49 -15.63 -8.95
CA ALA A 49 -4.05 -15.75 -7.60
C ALA A 49 -4.29 -14.38 -6.94
N VAL A 50 -4.22 -13.30 -7.72
CA VAL A 50 -4.34 -11.92 -7.26
C VAL A 50 -5.50 -11.26 -8.00
N VAL A 51 -6.34 -10.53 -7.26
CA VAL A 51 -7.36 -9.64 -7.83
C VAL A 51 -7.08 -8.24 -7.35
N GLU A 52 -6.92 -7.30 -8.28
CA GLU A 52 -6.79 -5.87 -7.98
C GLU A 52 -8.16 -5.21 -8.17
N VAL A 53 -8.57 -4.42 -7.18
CA VAL A 53 -9.71 -3.50 -7.32
C VAL A 53 -9.28 -2.07 -7.07
N GLY A 54 -9.93 -1.13 -7.75
CA GLY A 54 -9.70 0.30 -7.61
C GLY A 54 -11.01 1.05 -7.38
N THR A 55 -11.03 1.98 -6.43
CA THR A 55 -12.17 2.90 -6.28
C THR A 55 -12.29 3.79 -7.51
N ARG A 56 -13.45 4.46 -7.63
CA ARG A 56 -13.52 5.66 -8.47
C ARG A 56 -12.68 6.79 -7.83
N ILE A 57 -12.63 7.92 -8.50
CA ILE A 57 -12.11 9.15 -7.90
C ILE A 57 -13.13 9.63 -6.86
N CYS A 58 -12.79 9.49 -5.59
CA CYS A 58 -13.62 9.86 -4.44
C CYS A 58 -13.33 11.31 -4.02
N ASN A 59 -14.36 12.07 -3.63
CA ASN A 59 -14.17 13.48 -3.27
C ASN A 59 -13.54 13.63 -1.88
N ASN A 60 -13.78 12.66 -1.01
CA ASN A 60 -13.30 12.64 0.36
C ASN A 60 -13.14 11.17 0.81
N ILE A 61 -12.67 10.99 2.05
CA ILE A 61 -12.36 9.68 2.60
C ILE A 61 -13.62 8.85 2.97
N HIS A 62 -14.78 9.48 3.17
CA HIS A 62 -16.07 8.79 3.39
C HIS A 62 -16.60 8.18 2.10
N ASP A 63 -16.55 8.94 0.98
CA ASP A 63 -16.87 8.42 -0.35
C ASP A 63 -15.99 7.20 -0.67
N ALA A 64 -14.70 7.27 -0.32
CA ALA A 64 -13.75 6.16 -0.50
C ALA A 64 -14.10 4.95 0.37
N ARG A 65 -14.53 5.17 1.62
CA ARG A 65 -14.99 4.10 2.51
C ARG A 65 -16.14 3.30 1.90
N GLU A 66 -17.16 4.00 1.41
CA GLU A 66 -18.32 3.34 0.79
C GLU A 66 -17.93 2.54 -0.46
N ASP A 67 -17.04 3.10 -1.31
CA ASP A 67 -16.60 2.43 -2.54
C ASP A 67 -15.73 1.19 -2.22
N VAL A 68 -14.75 1.28 -1.31
CA VAL A 68 -13.94 0.12 -0.89
C VAL A 68 -14.81 -0.96 -0.26
N ALA A 69 -15.77 -0.60 0.59
CA ALA A 69 -16.72 -1.54 1.18
C ALA A 69 -17.52 -2.30 0.12
N LEU A 70 -18.05 -1.58 -0.89
CA LEU A 70 -18.76 -2.16 -2.02
C LEU A 70 -17.88 -3.11 -2.82
N LEU A 71 -16.64 -2.71 -3.12
CA LEU A 71 -15.69 -3.53 -3.87
C LEU A 71 -15.33 -4.82 -3.13
N ARG A 72 -14.98 -4.73 -1.84
CA ARG A 72 -14.70 -5.91 -1.00
C ARG A 72 -15.87 -6.88 -0.96
N LYS A 73 -17.09 -6.38 -0.70
CA LYS A 73 -18.33 -7.19 -0.72
C LYS A 73 -18.56 -7.86 -2.06
N THR A 74 -18.40 -7.12 -3.14
CA THR A 74 -18.64 -7.62 -4.51
C THR A 74 -17.66 -8.72 -4.87
N ILE A 75 -16.36 -8.51 -4.65
CA ILE A 75 -15.33 -9.52 -4.93
C ILE A 75 -15.51 -10.75 -4.05
N ALA A 76 -15.79 -10.59 -2.74
CA ALA A 76 -16.03 -11.72 -1.86
C ALA A 76 -17.23 -12.57 -2.32
N GLN A 77 -18.34 -11.93 -2.72
CA GLN A 77 -19.52 -12.61 -3.23
C GLN A 77 -19.22 -13.38 -4.51
N ILE A 78 -18.62 -12.74 -5.51
CA ILE A 78 -18.28 -13.36 -6.80
C ILE A 78 -17.30 -14.52 -6.61
N ALA A 79 -16.29 -14.33 -5.77
CA ALA A 79 -15.34 -15.39 -5.45
C ALA A 79 -16.05 -16.59 -4.79
N GLY A 80 -16.93 -16.34 -3.81
CA GLY A 80 -17.72 -17.36 -3.14
C GLY A 80 -18.62 -18.15 -4.11
N ASP A 81 -19.31 -17.46 -5.02
CA ASP A 81 -20.16 -18.09 -6.05
C ASP A 81 -19.35 -18.98 -7.01
N LEU A 82 -18.08 -18.67 -7.21
CA LEU A 82 -17.13 -19.44 -8.03
C LEU A 82 -16.36 -20.50 -7.23
N GLY A 83 -16.62 -20.66 -5.93
CA GLY A 83 -15.98 -21.65 -5.07
C GLY A 83 -14.59 -21.25 -4.55
N PHE A 84 -14.30 -19.95 -4.50
CA PHE A 84 -13.07 -19.37 -3.94
C PHE A 84 -13.34 -18.63 -2.63
N SER A 85 -12.26 -18.30 -1.92
CA SER A 85 -12.25 -17.41 -0.76
C SER A 85 -11.24 -16.28 -0.96
N ILE A 86 -11.44 -15.16 -0.27
CA ILE A 86 -10.64 -13.94 -0.43
C ILE A 86 -10.07 -13.51 0.92
N GLY A 87 -8.86 -12.95 0.92
CA GLY A 87 -8.21 -12.37 2.08
C GLY A 87 -7.38 -11.13 1.73
N ALA A 88 -6.96 -10.39 2.75
CA ALA A 88 -6.09 -9.22 2.62
C ALA A 88 -4.93 -9.27 3.62
N SER A 89 -3.72 -9.49 3.09
CA SER A 89 -2.45 -9.49 3.82
C SER A 89 -1.31 -9.29 2.82
N GLY A 90 -0.24 -8.59 3.21
CA GLY A 90 0.83 -8.20 2.29
C GLY A 90 1.57 -9.39 1.65
N THR A 91 1.51 -10.55 2.30
CA THR A 91 1.94 -11.85 1.81
C THR A 91 0.95 -12.91 2.27
N HIS A 92 0.91 -14.02 1.53
CA HIS A 92 0.20 -15.21 2.00
C HIS A 92 1.05 -16.00 3.01
N PRO A 93 0.48 -16.56 4.11
CA PRO A 93 1.29 -17.14 5.17
C PRO A 93 2.16 -18.34 4.78
N PHE A 94 1.65 -19.25 3.94
CA PHE A 94 2.35 -20.52 3.66
C PHE A 94 2.48 -20.97 2.19
N SER A 95 1.61 -20.52 1.28
CA SER A 95 1.74 -20.83 -0.15
C SER A 95 3.10 -20.46 -0.75
N HIS A 96 3.54 -21.31 -1.69
CA HIS A 96 4.78 -21.15 -2.44
C HIS A 96 4.54 -20.41 -3.76
N TRP A 97 5.35 -19.39 -4.06
CA TRP A 97 5.24 -18.63 -5.30
C TRP A 97 5.55 -19.45 -6.55
N GLN A 98 6.41 -20.47 -6.44
CA GLN A 98 6.81 -21.33 -7.55
C GLN A 98 5.63 -22.09 -8.16
N GLN A 99 4.59 -22.33 -7.37
CA GLN A 99 3.38 -23.06 -7.78
C GLN A 99 2.34 -22.13 -8.42
N GLN A 100 2.52 -20.82 -8.35
CA GLN A 100 1.55 -19.86 -8.87
C GLN A 100 1.76 -19.58 -10.35
N LEU A 101 0.64 -19.50 -11.07
CA LEU A 101 0.61 -19.22 -12.50
C LEU A 101 0.62 -17.71 -12.76
N ILE A 102 1.23 -17.33 -13.88
CA ILE A 102 1.27 -15.97 -14.38
C ILE A 102 0.10 -15.77 -15.34
N THR A 103 -0.55 -14.61 -15.27
CA THR A 103 -1.64 -14.26 -16.18
C THR A 103 -1.16 -14.25 -17.62
N ASP A 104 -1.94 -14.84 -18.53
CA ASP A 104 -1.62 -14.89 -19.96
C ASP A 104 -1.75 -13.50 -20.60
N ASN A 105 -0.66 -12.72 -20.51
CA ASN A 105 -0.57 -11.38 -21.06
C ASN A 105 0.86 -11.16 -21.58
N PRO A 106 1.06 -10.76 -22.85
CA PRO A 106 2.38 -10.54 -23.44
C PRO A 106 3.30 -9.65 -22.60
N ARG A 107 2.75 -8.57 -22.00
CA ARG A 107 3.50 -7.65 -21.14
C ARG A 107 4.10 -8.35 -19.92
N TYR A 108 3.39 -9.32 -19.35
CA TYR A 108 3.85 -10.05 -18.17
C TYR A 108 4.96 -11.04 -18.54
N PHE A 109 4.88 -11.70 -19.69
CA PHE A 109 5.96 -12.56 -20.17
C PHE A 109 7.23 -11.78 -20.49
N GLU A 110 7.13 -10.56 -21.00
CA GLU A 110 8.29 -9.67 -21.17
C GLU A 110 8.96 -9.36 -19.82
N ILE A 111 8.17 -9.05 -18.79
CA ILE A 111 8.69 -8.80 -17.42
C ILE A 111 9.37 -10.05 -16.85
N VAL A 112 8.79 -11.24 -17.02
CA VAL A 112 9.41 -12.51 -16.60
C VAL A 112 10.71 -12.76 -17.34
N ASN A 113 10.73 -12.53 -18.65
CA ASN A 113 11.93 -12.71 -19.45
C ASN A 113 13.04 -11.73 -19.05
N GLU A 114 12.69 -10.50 -18.69
CA GLU A 114 13.63 -9.46 -18.22
C GLU A 114 14.16 -9.75 -16.80
N MET A 115 13.27 -10.13 -15.88
CA MET A 115 13.56 -10.13 -14.43
C MET A 115 13.67 -11.54 -13.82
N GLN A 116 13.30 -12.58 -14.57
CA GLN A 116 13.38 -13.98 -14.16
C GLN A 116 12.70 -14.21 -12.80
N ASP A 117 13.37 -14.90 -11.87
CA ASP A 117 12.81 -15.23 -10.56
C ASP A 117 12.48 -14.00 -9.69
N ALA A 118 13.08 -12.84 -9.96
CA ALA A 118 12.69 -11.62 -9.26
C ALA A 118 11.22 -11.29 -9.53
N ALA A 119 10.79 -11.34 -10.80
CA ALA A 119 9.39 -11.16 -11.15
C ALA A 119 8.50 -12.33 -10.70
N ARG A 120 8.95 -13.58 -10.90
CA ARG A 120 8.13 -14.75 -10.53
C ARG A 120 7.83 -14.83 -9.04
N SER A 121 8.78 -14.43 -8.20
CA SER A 121 8.63 -14.44 -6.75
C SER A 121 7.88 -13.22 -6.18
N ASN A 122 7.42 -12.30 -7.03
CA ASN A 122 6.71 -11.07 -6.63
C ASN A 122 5.23 -11.30 -6.28
N LEU A 123 4.95 -12.32 -5.47
CA LEU A 123 3.59 -12.68 -5.08
C LEU A 123 3.24 -11.97 -3.77
N ILE A 124 2.89 -10.68 -3.90
CA ILE A 124 2.63 -9.77 -2.79
C ILE A 124 1.36 -8.96 -3.05
N PHE A 125 0.81 -8.36 -2.00
CA PHE A 125 -0.46 -7.65 -2.05
C PHE A 125 -0.35 -6.28 -1.38
N GLY A 126 -0.51 -5.22 -2.16
CA GLY A 126 -0.35 -3.84 -1.73
C GLY A 126 -1.64 -3.09 -1.52
N LEU A 127 -1.51 -1.98 -0.78
CA LEU A 127 -2.44 -0.86 -0.80
C LEU A 127 -1.77 0.29 -1.56
N HIS A 128 -2.42 0.78 -2.61
CA HIS A 128 -2.04 2.02 -3.27
C HIS A 128 -3.06 3.12 -2.99
N VAL A 129 -2.56 4.31 -2.64
CA VAL A 129 -3.42 5.47 -2.38
C VAL A 129 -2.99 6.61 -3.30
N HIS A 130 -3.90 7.08 -4.13
CA HIS A 130 -3.75 8.27 -4.95
C HIS A 130 -4.38 9.46 -4.24
N VAL A 131 -3.63 10.55 -4.12
CA VAL A 131 -4.15 11.84 -3.68
C VAL A 131 -4.07 12.82 -4.85
N GLY A 132 -5.21 13.38 -5.24
CA GLY A 132 -5.35 14.38 -6.29
C GLY A 132 -4.57 15.66 -6.00
N MET A 133 -4.02 16.26 -7.05
CA MET A 133 -3.23 17.48 -7.00
C MET A 133 -3.65 18.43 -8.12
N GLU A 134 -3.56 19.73 -7.86
CA GLU A 134 -3.89 20.76 -8.86
C GLU A 134 -2.91 20.78 -10.05
N SER A 135 -1.64 20.40 -9.81
CA SER A 135 -0.58 20.42 -10.81
C SER A 135 0.51 19.38 -10.49
N ARG A 136 1.30 19.03 -11.50
CA ARG A 136 2.45 18.12 -11.34
C ARG A 136 3.58 18.74 -10.52
N ASP A 137 3.80 20.06 -10.63
CA ASP A 137 4.76 20.78 -9.79
C ASP A 137 4.40 20.70 -8.31
N MET A 138 3.12 20.90 -7.99
CA MET A 138 2.64 20.76 -6.63
C MET A 138 2.74 19.31 -6.14
N ALA A 139 2.39 18.34 -7.01
CA ALA A 139 2.57 16.92 -6.72
C ALA A 139 4.03 16.57 -6.41
N LEU A 140 5.00 17.12 -7.16
CA LEU A 140 6.42 16.89 -6.90
C LEU A 140 6.89 17.51 -5.58
N HIS A 141 6.48 18.75 -5.29
CA HIS A 141 6.82 19.40 -4.02
C HIS A 141 6.30 18.60 -2.82
N ILE A 142 5.05 18.14 -2.90
CA ILE A 142 4.45 17.26 -1.89
C ILE A 142 5.25 15.96 -1.84
N ALA A 143 5.49 15.29 -2.97
CA ALA A 143 6.22 14.03 -3.01
C ALA A 143 7.61 14.13 -2.35
N ASN A 144 8.37 15.19 -2.62
CA ASN A 144 9.66 15.44 -2.02
C ASN A 144 9.61 15.55 -0.49
N SER A 145 8.58 16.22 0.03
CA SER A 145 8.40 16.45 1.47
C SER A 145 7.86 15.21 2.17
N VAL A 146 6.88 14.53 1.57
CA VAL A 146 6.14 13.44 2.23
C VAL A 146 6.93 12.14 2.36
N ARG A 147 8.06 12.03 1.64
CA ARG A 147 9.04 10.94 1.82
C ARG A 147 9.37 10.67 3.29
N TYR A 148 9.51 11.72 4.09
CA TYR A 148 9.80 11.62 5.52
C TYR A 148 8.71 10.87 6.32
N PHE A 149 7.44 11.07 5.96
CA PHE A 149 6.31 10.47 6.69
C PHE A 149 6.00 9.04 6.25
N LEU A 150 6.53 8.59 5.11
CA LEU A 150 6.26 7.24 4.59
C LEU A 150 6.51 6.13 5.62
N PRO A 151 7.66 6.07 6.33
CA PRO A 151 7.90 5.01 7.31
C PRO A 151 6.93 5.04 8.51
N HIS A 152 6.44 6.22 8.89
CA HIS A 152 5.51 6.39 10.01
C HIS A 152 4.15 5.76 9.69
N ILE A 153 3.60 6.10 8.53
CA ILE A 153 2.31 5.55 8.07
C ILE A 153 2.46 4.07 7.67
N PHE A 154 3.60 3.71 7.07
CA PHE A 154 3.91 2.31 6.74
C PHE A 154 3.97 1.40 7.98
N ALA A 155 4.47 1.89 9.12
CA ALA A 155 4.48 1.11 10.36
C ALA A 155 3.07 0.65 10.76
N LEU A 156 2.04 1.50 10.58
CA LEU A 156 0.63 1.18 10.84
C LEU A 156 0.06 0.12 9.89
N SER A 157 0.55 0.07 8.65
CA SER A 157 0.02 -0.84 7.62
C SER A 157 0.66 -2.22 7.60
N THR A 158 1.70 -2.47 8.41
CA THR A 158 2.39 -3.76 8.43
C THR A 158 1.43 -4.94 8.63
N ASN A 159 1.42 -5.87 7.67
CA ASN A 159 0.44 -6.96 7.62
C ASN A 159 1.00 -8.16 6.85
N SER A 160 2.29 -8.47 6.97
CA SER A 160 2.91 -9.60 6.26
C SER A 160 4.06 -10.27 7.03
N PRO A 161 3.81 -10.85 8.22
CA PRO A 161 4.88 -11.45 9.03
C PRO A 161 5.36 -12.82 8.55
N PHE A 162 4.56 -13.53 7.75
CA PHE A 162 4.82 -14.89 7.28
C PHE A 162 5.14 -14.93 5.78
N TRP A 163 5.98 -15.88 5.37
CA TRP A 163 6.30 -16.12 3.96
C TRP A 163 6.76 -17.55 3.75
N GLU A 164 6.17 -18.29 2.80
CA GLU A 164 6.55 -19.68 2.48
C GLU A 164 6.59 -20.61 3.71
N GLY A 165 5.65 -20.44 4.64
CA GLY A 165 5.43 -21.37 5.75
C GLY A 165 6.24 -21.05 7.00
N ARG A 166 6.88 -19.88 7.06
CA ARG A 166 7.73 -19.47 8.17
C ARG A 166 7.42 -18.07 8.67
N ASN A 167 7.53 -17.88 9.98
CA ASN A 167 7.64 -16.56 10.57
C ASN A 167 8.97 -15.93 10.11
N THR A 168 8.90 -14.78 9.43
CA THR A 168 10.07 -14.15 8.81
C THR A 168 10.88 -13.31 9.80
N GLY A 169 10.30 -13.00 10.96
CA GLY A 169 10.81 -12.00 11.89
C GLY A 169 10.54 -10.56 11.46
N PHE A 170 9.95 -10.29 10.29
CA PHE A 170 9.49 -8.95 9.90
C PHE A 170 8.02 -8.77 10.25
N LYS A 171 7.56 -7.51 10.41
CA LYS A 171 6.12 -7.18 10.46
C LYS A 171 5.56 -6.97 9.05
N SER A 172 6.39 -6.48 8.12
CA SER A 172 6.09 -6.41 6.70
C SER A 172 7.20 -7.07 5.88
N PHE A 173 7.02 -8.34 5.50
CA PHE A 173 7.94 -9.04 4.61
C PHE A 173 7.71 -8.70 3.13
N ARG A 174 6.53 -8.17 2.75
CA ARG A 174 6.22 -7.70 1.39
C ARG A 174 7.34 -6.85 0.79
N THR A 175 7.82 -5.84 1.53
CA THR A 175 8.89 -4.97 1.03
C THR A 175 10.18 -5.74 0.73
N LYS A 176 10.48 -6.82 1.45
CA LYS A 176 11.70 -7.63 1.24
C LYS A 176 11.60 -8.50 -0.01
N VAL A 177 10.38 -8.94 -0.35
CA VAL A 177 10.11 -9.57 -1.64
C VAL A 177 10.32 -8.56 -2.77
N PHE A 178 9.79 -7.35 -2.60
CA PHE A 178 9.84 -6.27 -3.60
C PHE A 178 11.24 -5.67 -3.81
N ASP A 179 12.13 -5.72 -2.79
CA ASP A 179 13.51 -5.19 -2.84
C ASP A 179 14.36 -5.82 -3.97
N LYS A 180 13.93 -6.95 -4.55
CA LYS A 180 14.59 -7.59 -5.71
C LYS A 180 14.41 -6.82 -7.01
N PHE A 181 13.41 -5.93 -7.09
CA PHE A 181 13.12 -5.15 -8.30
C PHE A 181 14.12 -3.99 -8.44
N PRO A 182 14.59 -3.68 -9.66
CA PRO A 182 15.40 -2.49 -9.87
C PRO A 182 14.53 -1.24 -9.68
N ARG A 183 15.13 -0.10 -9.32
CA ARG A 183 14.41 1.19 -9.20
C ARG A 183 13.21 1.13 -8.22
N THR A 184 13.38 0.40 -7.13
CA THR A 184 12.41 0.28 -6.03
C THR A 184 12.80 1.12 -4.81
N GLY A 185 11.86 1.27 -3.88
CA GLY A 185 12.06 1.95 -2.59
C GLY A 185 11.70 3.44 -2.59
N ILE A 186 12.16 4.15 -1.56
CA ILE A 186 11.88 5.58 -1.38
C ILE A 186 12.46 6.34 -2.59
N PRO A 187 11.69 7.21 -3.28
CA PRO A 187 12.21 7.96 -4.43
C PRO A 187 13.35 8.90 -4.02
N ASP A 188 14.15 9.34 -4.98
CA ASP A 188 15.12 10.42 -4.77
C ASP A 188 14.42 11.79 -4.72
N TYR A 189 15.16 12.81 -4.29
CA TYR A 189 14.71 14.20 -4.39
C TYR A 189 14.93 14.71 -5.82
N PHE A 190 13.94 15.43 -6.36
CA PHE A 190 14.08 16.16 -7.63
C PHE A 190 13.76 17.65 -7.40
N ALA A 191 14.60 18.54 -7.89
CA ALA A 191 14.44 19.98 -7.68
C ALA A 191 13.30 20.59 -8.52
N SER A 192 12.90 19.93 -9.60
CA SER A 192 11.88 20.41 -10.54
C SER A 192 11.19 19.26 -11.28
N ILE A 193 9.99 19.50 -11.80
CA ILE A 193 9.27 18.49 -12.59
C ILE A 193 10.00 18.17 -13.90
N GLU A 194 10.74 19.13 -14.46
CA GLU A 194 11.55 18.93 -15.64
C GLU A 194 12.76 18.03 -15.36
N GLU A 195 13.34 18.10 -14.15
CA GLU A 195 14.40 17.17 -13.74
C GLU A 195 13.89 15.75 -13.62
N TYR A 196 12.72 15.59 -12.99
CA TYR A 196 12.01 14.31 -12.93
C TYR A 196 11.73 13.75 -14.33
N ASP A 197 11.20 14.58 -15.23
CA ASP A 197 10.89 14.16 -16.61
C ASP A 197 12.15 13.82 -17.40
N ARG A 198 13.25 14.57 -17.24
CA ARG A 198 14.55 14.22 -17.84
C ARG A 198 15.08 12.88 -17.36
N TYR A 199 14.93 12.57 -16.06
CA TYR A 199 15.32 11.27 -15.50
C TYR A 199 14.54 10.13 -16.17
N ILE A 200 13.21 10.26 -16.24
CA ILE A 200 12.35 9.26 -16.90
C ILE A 200 12.70 9.13 -18.38
N GLN A 201 12.84 10.24 -19.10
CA GLN A 201 13.17 10.25 -20.53
C GLN A 201 14.53 9.59 -20.80
N LEU A 202 15.51 9.79 -19.92
CA LEU A 202 16.81 9.14 -20.04
C LEU A 202 16.65 7.61 -19.96
N LEU A 203 15.92 7.10 -18.96
CA LEU A 203 15.68 5.66 -18.80
C LEU A 203 14.93 5.05 -19.99
N VAL A 204 13.95 5.78 -20.55
CA VAL A 204 13.25 5.36 -21.77
C VAL A 204 14.20 5.32 -22.96
N LYS A 205 14.96 6.40 -23.17
CA LYS A 205 15.91 6.53 -24.29
C LYS A 205 17.03 5.49 -24.26
N THR A 206 17.42 5.02 -23.07
CA THR A 206 18.44 3.97 -22.89
C THR A 206 17.84 2.57 -22.79
N ASN A 207 16.55 2.39 -23.09
CA ASN A 207 15.83 1.11 -23.05
C ASN A 207 15.85 0.43 -21.67
N CYS A 208 15.99 1.20 -20.59
CA CYS A 208 15.91 0.67 -19.22
C CYS A 208 14.45 0.45 -18.78
N ILE A 209 13.51 1.21 -19.35
CA ILE A 209 12.06 1.11 -19.16
C ILE A 209 11.34 1.46 -20.46
N ASP A 210 10.13 0.93 -20.66
CA ASP A 210 9.23 1.30 -21.75
C ASP A 210 8.47 2.61 -21.46
N ASN A 211 8.10 2.82 -20.20
CA ASN A 211 7.47 4.04 -19.71
C ASN A 211 7.67 4.17 -18.19
N ALA A 212 7.25 5.33 -17.65
CA ALA A 212 7.35 5.65 -16.24
C ALA A 212 6.64 4.68 -15.27
N LYS A 213 5.73 3.81 -15.74
CA LYS A 213 5.07 2.81 -14.87
C LYS A 213 6.04 1.72 -14.40
N LYS A 214 7.17 1.47 -15.09
CA LYS A 214 8.26 0.56 -14.66
C LYS A 214 9.25 1.23 -13.67
N VAL A 215 8.82 2.29 -13.01
CA VAL A 215 9.47 2.85 -11.83
C VAL A 215 8.61 2.49 -10.61
N TRP A 216 9.17 1.64 -9.75
CA TRP A 216 8.46 0.98 -8.66
C TRP A 216 8.78 1.61 -7.31
N TRP A 217 8.72 2.93 -7.23
CA TRP A 217 8.97 3.63 -5.98
C TRP A 217 7.81 3.48 -5.00
N ASP A 218 8.15 3.58 -3.71
CA ASP A 218 7.21 3.61 -2.58
C ASP A 218 6.24 4.81 -2.64
N LEU A 219 6.62 5.83 -3.38
CA LEU A 219 5.88 7.06 -3.62
C LEU A 219 6.19 7.56 -5.03
N ARG A 220 5.16 7.92 -5.79
CA ARG A 220 5.32 8.32 -7.19
C ARG A 220 4.47 9.54 -7.53
N VAL A 221 5.07 10.50 -8.24
CA VAL A 221 4.30 11.49 -8.98
C VAL A 221 3.75 10.78 -10.21
N HIS A 222 2.43 10.56 -10.25
CA HIS A 222 1.88 9.68 -11.27
C HIS A 222 2.07 10.29 -12.67
N PRO A 223 2.56 9.51 -13.66
CA PRO A 223 2.94 10.05 -14.96
C PRO A 223 1.77 10.49 -15.86
N PHE A 224 0.56 9.97 -15.60
CA PHE A 224 -0.63 10.23 -16.43
C PHE A 224 -1.77 10.93 -15.68
N PHE A 225 -1.69 10.98 -14.36
CA PHE A 225 -2.73 11.53 -13.50
C PHE A 225 -2.05 12.55 -12.60
N ASN A 226 -2.70 13.68 -12.35
CA ASN A 226 -2.17 14.69 -11.42
C ASN A 226 -2.40 14.21 -9.99
N THR A 227 -1.67 13.17 -9.59
CA THR A 227 -1.78 12.54 -8.27
C THR A 227 -0.39 12.26 -7.70
N VAL A 228 -0.30 12.31 -6.38
CA VAL A 228 0.76 11.65 -5.62
C VAL A 228 0.25 10.27 -5.23
N GLU A 229 0.97 9.24 -5.62
CA GLU A 229 0.60 7.84 -5.44
C GLU A 229 1.51 7.18 -4.41
N PHE A 230 0.94 6.77 -3.29
CA PHE A 230 1.60 6.05 -2.20
C PHE A 230 1.47 4.55 -2.44
N ARG A 231 2.59 3.81 -2.41
CA ARG A 231 2.67 2.38 -2.76
C ARG A 231 3.43 1.52 -1.73
N ILE A 232 3.79 2.11 -0.60
CA ILE A 232 4.65 1.50 0.42
C ILE A 232 3.93 0.43 1.25
N CYS A 233 2.61 0.53 1.39
CA CYS A 233 1.84 -0.25 2.35
C CYS A 233 1.58 -1.69 1.91
N ASP A 234 1.54 -2.61 2.87
CA ASP A 234 0.82 -3.86 2.71
C ASP A 234 -0.67 -3.55 2.61
N VAL A 235 -1.44 -4.41 1.92
CA VAL A 235 -2.89 -4.32 1.97
C VAL A 235 -3.38 -4.57 3.42
N PRO A 236 -4.14 -3.65 4.04
CA PRO A 236 -4.67 -3.85 5.38
C PRO A 236 -5.79 -4.89 5.41
N MET A 237 -5.85 -5.62 6.53
CA MET A 237 -6.78 -6.73 6.70
C MET A 237 -8.24 -6.25 6.73
N THR A 238 -8.50 -5.10 7.36
CA THR A 238 -9.84 -4.56 7.58
C THR A 238 -10.08 -3.28 6.76
N LEU A 239 -11.36 -2.98 6.47
CA LEU A 239 -11.75 -1.73 5.81
C LEU A 239 -11.32 -0.50 6.62
N ASP A 240 -11.52 -0.54 7.94
CA ASP A 240 -11.22 0.59 8.83
C ASP A 240 -9.74 0.96 8.77
N ASP A 241 -8.85 -0.02 8.76
CA ASP A 241 -7.41 0.22 8.67
C ASP A 241 -7.05 0.86 7.31
N THR A 242 -7.60 0.34 6.20
CA THR A 242 -7.41 0.91 4.85
C THR A 242 -7.81 2.38 4.79
N ILE A 243 -9.01 2.70 5.28
CA ILE A 243 -9.55 4.06 5.23
C ILE A 243 -8.79 5.00 6.17
N THR A 244 -8.34 4.51 7.33
CA THR A 244 -7.49 5.28 8.24
C THR A 244 -6.14 5.63 7.60
N ILE A 245 -5.47 4.65 6.99
CA ILE A 245 -4.18 4.83 6.31
C ILE A 245 -4.31 5.78 5.12
N ALA A 246 -5.34 5.62 4.29
CA ALA A 246 -5.59 6.50 3.16
C ALA A 246 -5.90 7.94 3.62
N GLY A 247 -6.68 8.11 4.70
CA GLY A 247 -6.94 9.41 5.32
C GLY A 247 -5.67 10.09 5.84
N LEU A 248 -4.73 9.34 6.42
CA LEU A 248 -3.45 9.88 6.89
C LEU A 248 -2.62 10.42 5.73
N PHE A 249 -2.54 9.70 4.62
CA PHE A 249 -1.85 10.19 3.42
C PHE A 249 -2.51 11.45 2.85
N GLN A 250 -3.85 11.50 2.80
CA GLN A 250 -4.59 12.69 2.35
C GLN A 250 -4.30 13.90 3.25
N ALA A 251 -4.35 13.72 4.58
CA ALA A 251 -4.11 14.77 5.55
C ALA A 251 -2.66 15.29 5.54
N VAL A 252 -1.68 14.40 5.41
CA VAL A 252 -0.26 14.80 5.26
C VAL A 252 -0.05 15.62 3.99
N CYS A 253 -0.65 15.21 2.87
CA CYS A 253 -0.62 16.00 1.63
C CYS A 253 -1.23 17.40 1.82
N ALA A 254 -2.40 17.50 2.44
CA ALA A 254 -3.07 18.77 2.70
C ALA A 254 -2.26 19.67 3.66
N LYS A 255 -1.62 19.09 4.67
CA LYS A 255 -0.76 19.82 5.60
C LYS A 255 0.47 20.40 4.91
N ILE A 256 1.16 19.60 4.09
CA ILE A 256 2.32 20.07 3.31
C ILE A 256 1.91 21.15 2.32
N TYR A 257 0.76 21.00 1.67
CA TYR A 257 0.21 22.04 0.81
C TYR A 257 -0.06 23.35 1.56
N LYS A 258 -0.71 23.27 2.74
CA LYS A 258 -0.98 24.44 3.59
C LYS A 258 0.31 25.17 3.96
N LEU A 259 1.36 24.45 4.37
CA LEU A 259 2.67 25.03 4.65
C LEU A 259 3.23 25.76 3.42
N ARG A 260 3.16 25.13 2.23
CA ARG A 260 3.63 25.74 0.99
C ARG A 260 2.90 27.05 0.67
N MET A 261 1.58 27.08 0.83
CA MET A 261 0.76 28.29 0.62
C MET A 261 1.09 29.41 1.62
N GLN A 262 1.62 29.06 2.80
CA GLN A 262 2.11 30.00 3.81
C GLN A 262 3.58 30.38 3.61
N ASN A 263 4.20 29.99 2.48
CA ASN A 263 5.64 30.15 2.20
C ASN A 263 6.55 29.43 3.20
N LEU A 264 6.06 28.39 3.85
CA LEU A 264 6.82 27.47 4.71
C LEU A 264 7.11 26.17 3.93
N ASN A 265 8.17 25.46 4.31
CA ASN A 265 8.48 24.14 3.77
C ASN A 265 8.82 23.19 4.92
N PHE A 266 8.56 21.90 4.72
CA PHE A 266 9.05 20.86 5.61
C PHE A 266 10.51 20.51 5.29
N ILE A 267 11.27 20.06 6.29
CA ILE A 267 12.68 19.70 6.13
C ILE A 267 12.80 18.49 5.20
N ILE A 268 13.77 18.55 4.27
CA ILE A 268 14.04 17.45 3.33
C ILE A 268 15.24 16.66 3.83
N TYR A 269 15.01 15.37 4.12
CA TYR A 269 16.06 14.45 4.54
C TYR A 269 16.61 13.65 3.36
N ASN A 270 17.87 13.24 3.48
CA ASN A 270 18.52 12.34 2.53
C ASN A 270 17.75 11.01 2.48
N ARG A 271 17.60 10.45 1.27
CA ARG A 271 16.97 9.15 1.03
C ARG A 271 17.53 8.04 1.92
N ALA A 272 18.84 8.02 2.13
CA ALA A 272 19.49 6.99 2.95
C ALA A 272 18.98 6.98 4.39
N LEU A 273 18.72 8.15 4.97
CA LEU A 273 18.14 8.28 6.31
C LEU A 273 16.70 7.79 6.34
N VAL A 274 15.88 8.19 5.36
CA VAL A 274 14.48 7.73 5.27
C VAL A 274 14.41 6.21 5.09
N ASN A 275 15.33 5.61 4.33
CA ASN A 275 15.44 4.16 4.17
C ASN A 275 15.74 3.42 5.48
N GLU A 276 16.52 4.02 6.39
CA GLU A 276 16.76 3.45 7.72
C GLU A 276 15.44 3.31 8.49
N ASN A 277 14.63 4.38 8.51
CA ASN A 277 13.31 4.32 9.12
C ASN A 277 12.36 3.36 8.40
N LYS A 278 12.41 3.27 7.05
CA LYS A 278 11.65 2.25 6.30
C LYS A 278 12.02 0.84 6.74
N TRP A 279 13.31 0.54 6.89
CA TRP A 279 13.77 -0.76 7.35
C TRP A 279 13.26 -1.07 8.75
N ARG A 280 13.41 -0.12 9.69
CA ARG A 280 12.94 -0.26 11.08
C ARG A 280 11.42 -0.47 11.15
N ALA A 281 10.65 0.29 10.39
CA ALA A 281 9.19 0.11 10.25
C ALA A 281 8.85 -1.29 9.71
N SER A 282 9.53 -1.76 8.66
CA SER A 282 9.28 -3.11 8.11
C SER A 282 9.57 -4.24 9.11
N ARG A 283 10.60 -4.06 9.94
CA ARG A 283 11.08 -5.09 10.86
C ARG A 283 10.29 -5.13 12.17
N TYR A 284 9.93 -3.97 12.70
CA TYR A 284 9.37 -3.84 14.05
C TYR A 284 7.95 -3.27 14.09
N GLY A 285 7.45 -2.71 12.99
CA GLY A 285 6.14 -2.08 12.94
C GLY A 285 6.01 -0.96 13.97
N ILE A 286 4.84 -0.87 14.62
CA ILE A 286 4.54 0.12 15.65
C ILE A 286 5.21 -0.15 17.00
N GLU A 287 5.69 -1.37 17.24
CA GLU A 287 6.38 -1.77 18.48
C GLU A 287 7.87 -1.40 18.48
N GLY A 288 8.38 -0.94 17.33
CA GLY A 288 9.75 -0.49 17.19
C GLY A 288 10.00 0.95 17.66
N ASN A 289 11.22 1.38 17.38
CA ASN A 289 11.60 2.80 17.42
C ASN A 289 11.93 3.24 15.98
N LEU A 290 11.58 4.46 15.61
CA LEU A 290 12.13 5.15 14.43
C LEU A 290 13.15 6.19 14.89
N ILE A 291 13.92 6.73 13.95
CA ILE A 291 14.86 7.82 14.21
C ILE A 291 14.13 9.14 13.97
N ASP A 292 14.12 10.00 14.99
CA ASP A 292 13.81 11.42 14.84
C ASP A 292 15.09 12.14 14.42
N PHE A 293 15.17 12.55 13.16
CA PHE A 293 16.37 13.18 12.59
C PHE A 293 16.56 14.63 13.07
N GLY A 294 15.54 15.26 13.65
CA GLY A 294 15.69 16.57 14.27
C GLY A 294 16.26 16.48 15.69
N LYS A 295 15.83 15.47 16.45
CA LYS A 295 16.34 15.17 17.80
C LYS A 295 17.63 14.33 17.80
N GLU A 296 18.00 13.76 16.65
CA GLU A 296 19.14 12.85 16.45
C GLU A 296 19.13 11.64 17.42
N MET A 297 17.95 11.10 17.69
CA MET A 297 17.78 9.96 18.59
C MET A 297 16.72 8.99 18.09
N GLU A 298 16.76 7.76 18.61
CA GLU A 298 15.63 6.85 18.43
C GLU A 298 14.46 7.24 19.34
N VAL A 299 13.26 7.19 18.80
CA VAL A 299 12.01 7.50 19.48
C VAL A 299 11.02 6.39 19.19
N ASN A 300 10.19 6.05 20.18
CA ASN A 300 9.16 5.05 20.02
C ASN A 300 8.23 5.40 18.84
N THR A 301 7.97 4.42 17.96
CA THR A 301 7.17 4.63 16.75
C THR A 301 5.76 5.14 17.08
N ARG A 302 5.14 4.63 18.16
CA ARG A 302 3.80 5.07 18.58
C ARG A 302 3.80 6.56 18.95
N ALA A 303 4.82 7.02 19.68
CA ALA A 303 4.96 8.43 20.04
C ALA A 303 5.09 9.33 18.80
N LEU A 304 5.92 8.94 17.82
CA LEU A 304 6.05 9.69 16.57
C LEU A 304 4.78 9.71 15.72
N ILE A 305 3.95 8.66 15.80
CA ILE A 305 2.63 8.65 15.15
C ILE A 305 1.67 9.64 15.82
N PHE A 306 1.70 9.77 17.15
CA PHE A 306 0.94 10.83 17.83
C PHE A 306 1.45 12.24 17.46
N GLU A 307 2.77 12.44 17.38
CA GLU A 307 3.33 13.71 16.88
C GLU A 307 2.89 14.00 15.42
N LEU A 308 2.77 12.96 14.58
CA LEU A 308 2.22 13.09 13.23
C LEU A 308 0.74 13.52 13.24
N LEU A 309 -0.07 12.96 14.13
CA LEU A 309 -1.48 13.35 14.28
C LEU A 309 -1.60 14.82 14.72
N ASP A 310 -0.78 15.25 15.67
CA ASP A 310 -0.72 16.65 16.10
C ASP A 310 -0.27 17.57 14.96
N PHE A 311 0.69 17.12 14.13
CA PHE A 311 1.19 17.88 12.99
C PHE A 311 0.09 18.16 11.94
N ILE A 312 -0.80 17.19 11.68
CA ILE A 312 -1.87 17.31 10.68
C ILE A 312 -3.19 17.85 11.26
N ASP A 313 -3.32 18.02 12.58
CA ASP A 313 -4.59 18.33 13.25
C ASP A 313 -5.35 19.53 12.66
N ASP A 314 -4.61 20.57 12.25
CA ASP A 314 -5.17 21.82 11.72
C ASP A 314 -5.66 21.76 10.26
N VAL A 315 -5.67 20.57 9.64
CA VAL A 315 -6.26 20.34 8.30
C VAL A 315 -7.34 19.26 8.29
N VAL A 316 -7.48 18.45 9.34
CA VAL A 316 -8.36 17.27 9.32
C VAL A 316 -9.85 17.62 9.33
N ASP A 317 -10.25 18.73 9.96
CA ASP A 317 -11.64 19.18 9.97
C ASP A 317 -12.09 19.67 8.59
N ASP A 318 -11.24 20.43 7.90
CA ASP A 318 -11.52 20.91 6.54
C ASP A 318 -11.59 19.78 5.51
N LEU A 319 -10.92 18.65 5.79
CA LEU A 319 -11.01 17.41 5.01
C LEU A 319 -12.20 16.53 5.43
N GLY A 320 -12.84 16.82 6.56
CA GLY A 320 -13.89 15.98 7.14
C GLY A 320 -13.41 14.62 7.63
N SER A 321 -12.11 14.43 7.87
CA SER A 321 -11.50 13.12 8.15
C SER A 321 -11.22 12.86 9.63
N ARG A 322 -11.52 13.81 10.54
CA ARG A 322 -11.22 13.70 11.98
C ARG A 322 -11.72 12.40 12.62
N GLU A 323 -12.99 12.04 12.39
CA GLU A 323 -13.57 10.82 12.95
C GLU A 323 -12.83 9.57 12.47
N ILE A 324 -12.54 9.48 11.17
CA ILE A 324 -11.80 8.37 10.57
C ILE A 324 -10.40 8.28 11.16
N LEU A 325 -9.70 9.40 11.28
CA LEU A 325 -8.32 9.43 11.77
C LEU A 325 -8.21 9.05 13.26
N SER A 326 -9.27 9.24 14.04
CA SER A 326 -9.33 8.77 15.43
C SER A 326 -9.11 7.24 15.55
N ALA A 327 -9.41 6.48 14.50
CA ALA A 327 -9.16 5.04 14.44
C ALA A 327 -7.66 4.69 14.48
N THR A 328 -6.75 5.64 14.23
CA THR A 328 -5.30 5.43 14.37
C THR A 328 -4.95 4.98 15.79
N ALA A 329 -5.61 5.53 16.81
CA ALA A 329 -5.43 5.11 18.20
C ALA A 329 -5.80 3.63 18.40
N ARG A 330 -6.84 3.14 17.72
CA ARG A 330 -7.24 1.73 17.77
C ARG A 330 -6.22 0.81 17.13
N ILE A 331 -5.57 1.21 16.04
CA ILE A 331 -4.46 0.44 15.43
C ILE A 331 -3.29 0.36 16.41
N LEU A 332 -2.95 1.48 17.06
CA LEU A 332 -1.88 1.53 18.05
C LEU A 332 -2.17 0.70 19.31
N GLU A 333 -3.43 0.64 19.74
CA GLU A 333 -3.86 -0.14 20.91
C GLU A 333 -3.91 -1.64 20.61
N ASN A 334 -4.55 -2.02 19.50
CA ASN A 334 -4.81 -3.43 19.17
C ASN A 334 -3.66 -4.12 18.44
N GLY A 335 -2.67 -3.36 17.96
CA GLY A 335 -1.64 -3.87 17.07
C GLY A 335 -2.05 -3.82 15.59
N THR A 336 -1.06 -3.89 14.72
CA THR A 336 -1.26 -3.91 13.26
C THR A 336 -1.81 -5.26 12.80
N GLY A 337 -2.06 -5.41 11.50
CA GLY A 337 -2.43 -6.70 10.93
C GLY A 337 -1.37 -7.78 11.21
N ALA A 338 -0.09 -7.42 11.18
CA ALA A 338 1.00 -8.33 11.49
C ALA A 338 1.01 -8.78 12.96
N ASP A 339 0.74 -7.87 13.91
CA ASP A 339 0.64 -8.20 15.34
C ASP A 339 -0.48 -9.20 15.60
N ARG A 340 -1.65 -8.96 14.98
CA ARG A 340 -2.82 -9.84 15.11
C ARG A 340 -2.59 -11.22 14.48
N GLN A 341 -1.96 -11.28 13.30
CA GLN A 341 -1.57 -12.56 12.68
C GLN A 341 -0.58 -13.35 13.56
N LEU A 342 0.44 -12.67 14.10
CA LEU A 342 1.42 -13.30 14.98
C LEU A 342 0.78 -13.83 16.26
N LYS A 343 -0.16 -13.08 16.85
CA LYS A 343 -0.89 -13.51 18.03
C LYS A 343 -1.68 -14.80 17.79
N VAL A 344 -2.39 -14.89 16.66
CA VAL A 344 -3.09 -16.13 16.27
C VAL A 344 -2.11 -17.29 16.15
N TYR A 345 -0.97 -17.09 15.48
CA TYR A 345 0.03 -18.13 15.33
C TYR A 345 0.67 -18.53 16.66
N GLU A 346 0.94 -17.59 17.57
CA GLU A 346 1.46 -17.90 18.91
C GLU A 346 0.50 -18.79 19.69
N ASP A 347 -0.80 -18.51 19.59
CA ASP A 347 -1.85 -19.24 20.31
C ASP A 347 -2.17 -20.62 19.68
N THR A 348 -2.04 -20.78 18.36
CA THR A 348 -2.44 -22.02 17.65
C THR A 348 -1.27 -22.85 17.12
N GLN A 349 -0.11 -22.22 16.87
CA GLN A 349 1.03 -22.78 16.12
C GLN A 349 0.67 -23.26 14.71
N ASP A 350 -0.41 -22.71 14.12
CA ASP A 350 -0.98 -23.17 12.86
C ASP A 350 -1.18 -22.00 11.88
N LEU A 351 -0.51 -22.10 10.71
CA LEU A 351 -0.64 -21.10 9.65
C LEU A 351 -1.96 -21.19 8.90
N VAL A 352 -2.66 -22.34 8.95
CA VAL A 352 -4.01 -22.46 8.40
C VAL A 352 -4.98 -21.61 9.24
N ALA A 353 -4.88 -21.67 10.56
CA ALA A 353 -5.64 -20.80 11.46
C ALA A 353 -5.35 -19.30 11.24
N VAL A 354 -4.10 -18.94 10.92
CA VAL A 354 -3.75 -17.56 10.53
C VAL A 354 -4.46 -17.16 9.23
N THR A 355 -4.46 -18.02 8.21
CA THR A 355 -5.17 -17.75 6.96
C THR A 355 -6.69 -17.64 7.16
N ASP A 356 -7.27 -18.51 8.00
CA ASP A 356 -8.68 -18.41 8.40
C ASP A 356 -8.98 -17.05 9.06
N PHE A 357 -8.11 -16.59 9.94
CA PHE A 357 -8.25 -15.28 10.57
C PHE A 357 -8.20 -14.14 9.53
N ILE A 358 -7.22 -14.16 8.60
CA ILE A 358 -7.12 -13.17 7.52
C ILE A 358 -8.41 -13.13 6.69
N GLN A 359 -8.96 -14.29 6.33
CA GLN A 359 -10.21 -14.39 5.58
C GLN A 359 -11.40 -13.82 6.37
N GLN A 360 -11.52 -14.16 7.66
CA GLN A 360 -12.62 -13.69 8.51
C GLN A 360 -12.65 -12.17 8.67
N GLN A 361 -11.48 -11.55 8.74
CA GLN A 361 -11.35 -10.10 8.93
C GLN A 361 -11.59 -9.31 7.62
N PHE A 362 -11.56 -9.95 6.45
CA PHE A 362 -11.65 -9.27 5.15
C PHE A 362 -12.90 -8.38 4.99
N LEU A 363 -14.04 -8.87 5.47
CA LEU A 363 -15.33 -8.16 5.44
C LEU A 363 -15.70 -7.50 6.78
N ALA A 364 -14.79 -7.46 7.75
CA ALA A 364 -15.05 -6.80 9.02
C ALA A 364 -15.34 -5.31 8.79
N ASN A 365 -16.50 -4.87 9.29
CA ASN A 365 -17.00 -3.49 9.20
C ASN A 365 -17.27 -2.98 7.77
N CYS A 366 -17.40 -3.88 6.78
CA CYS A 366 -17.79 -3.55 5.40
C CYS A 366 -19.27 -3.24 5.25
#